data_AF-A0A7J3D8D1-F1
#
_entry.id   AF-A0A7J3D8D1-F1
#
_cell.length_a   1.000
_cell.length_b   1.000
_cell.length_c   1.000
_cell.angle_alpha   90.00
_cell.angle_beta   90.00
_cell.angle_gamma   90.00
#
_symmetry.space_group_name_H-M   'P 1'
#
loop_
_entity.id
_entity.type
_entity.pdbx_description
1 polymer ?
#
loop_
_entity_poly.entity_id
_entity_poly.type
_entity_poly.pdbx_seq_one_letter_code
_entity_poly.pdbx_strand_id
1 'polypeptide(L)'
;MVRSRIKTMRFKKYLTILLMWLCFNTGMIANSYETQEVQEFEENIYVQVFFAFPPLGETMLVQDVYLEFKNIPDNNPPINTSLEAFRDAFVKADFKGMGYFMSIDAYYQSNIPIEKAYVYADVITQEFLKVFDYPQMQRISKSHQIDDATNTIKIKQQFNCTTPSAHKILLKYKPEIGFGKLIDNFLEKYTASDASGTTGLTDMYYTLQKTNLGFSWNLVIGGSIGKTFSSNTTEIINLNELLNNSLPILASTYQSSIIIEIEKNRTRKIGDSILTYTLTLEDIRPSGYDIIDTEYYYVRRYEDLTTPLNDVIVKVKIGKIPSHNDYPWVATIIGIIVTIAVIVVAYAKKRKIKEKHKDEEER
;
A
#
# COMPACT_ATOMS: atom_id res chain seq x y z
N MET A 1 -44.59 40.94 5.43
CA MET A 1 -43.13 41.14 5.57
C MET A 1 -42.38 40.02 6.33
N VAL A 2 -43.01 39.19 7.17
CA VAL A 2 -42.30 38.21 8.02
C VAL A 2 -41.86 36.93 7.30
N ARG A 3 -42.54 36.51 6.21
CA ARG A 3 -42.18 35.29 5.45
C ARG A 3 -40.90 35.40 4.60
N SER A 4 -40.48 36.62 4.24
CA SER A 4 -39.26 36.85 3.43
C SER A 4 -37.97 36.72 4.27
N ARG A 5 -37.98 37.19 5.52
CA ARG A 5 -36.82 37.14 6.43
C ARG A 5 -36.44 35.73 6.88
N ILE A 6 -37.40 34.81 6.98
CA ILE A 6 -37.14 33.43 7.43
C ILE A 6 -36.42 32.60 6.34
N LYS A 7 -36.68 32.87 5.05
CA LYS A 7 -35.96 32.19 3.95
C LYS A 7 -34.52 32.68 3.79
N THR A 8 -34.28 33.98 3.93
CA THR A 8 -32.92 34.55 3.85
C THR A 8 -32.02 34.13 5.01
N MET A 9 -32.58 33.94 6.21
CA MET A 9 -31.81 33.51 7.38
C MET A 9 -31.37 32.04 7.32
N ARG A 10 -32.18 31.17 6.69
CA ARG A 10 -31.81 29.75 6.46
C ARG A 10 -30.72 29.62 5.41
N PHE A 11 -30.81 30.37 4.30
CA PHE A 11 -29.80 30.33 3.24
C PHE A 11 -28.41 30.77 3.71
N LYS A 12 -28.34 31.79 4.57
CA LYS A 12 -27.05 32.23 5.17
C LYS A 12 -26.41 31.14 6.03
N LYS A 13 -27.18 30.39 6.83
CA LYS A 13 -26.64 29.30 7.66
C LYS A 13 -26.04 28.16 6.82
N TYR A 14 -26.71 27.76 5.74
CA TYR A 14 -26.17 26.71 4.85
C TYR A 14 -24.94 27.17 4.08
N LEU A 15 -24.89 28.44 3.68
CA LEU A 15 -23.72 29.01 2.98
C LEU A 15 -22.49 29.10 3.90
N THR A 16 -22.66 29.46 5.18
CA THR A 16 -21.56 29.49 6.16
C THR A 16 -21.03 28.09 6.48
N ILE A 17 -21.92 27.09 6.55
CA ILE A 17 -21.52 25.68 6.73
C ILE A 17 -20.76 25.17 5.50
N LEU A 18 -21.22 25.50 4.29
CA LEU A 18 -20.55 25.13 3.04
C LEU A 18 -19.15 25.78 2.92
N LEU A 19 -19.01 27.05 3.31
CA LEU A 19 -17.72 27.76 3.32
C LEU A 19 -16.77 27.23 4.39
N MET A 20 -17.24 26.90 5.59
CA MET A 20 -16.41 26.22 6.61
C MET A 20 -15.94 24.84 6.12
N TRP A 21 -16.80 24.10 5.40
CA TRP A 21 -16.45 22.80 4.82
C TRP A 21 -15.42 22.92 3.70
N LEU A 22 -15.46 23.99 2.90
CA LEU A 22 -14.45 24.31 1.88
C LEU A 22 -13.11 24.77 2.49
N CYS A 23 -13.13 25.52 3.58
CA CYS A 23 -11.92 25.90 4.32
C CYS A 23 -11.25 24.71 5.04
N PHE A 24 -12.04 23.75 5.54
CA PHE A 24 -11.50 22.52 6.14
C PHE A 24 -10.88 21.57 5.09
N ASN A 25 -11.40 21.55 3.86
CA ASN A 25 -10.82 20.74 2.78
C ASN A 25 -9.56 21.40 2.14
N THR A 26 -9.40 22.71 2.24
CA THR A 26 -8.21 23.41 1.71
C THR A 26 -7.07 23.54 2.74
N GLY A 27 -7.38 23.43 4.04
CA GLY A 27 -6.38 23.45 5.13
C GLY A 27 -5.65 22.13 5.38
N MET A 28 -5.97 21.05 4.65
CA MET A 28 -5.30 19.74 4.75
C MET A 28 -4.20 19.53 3.68
N ILE A 29 -3.90 20.55 2.86
CA ILE A 29 -2.65 20.61 2.09
C ILE A 29 -1.62 21.38 2.93
N ALA A 30 -1.43 20.95 4.19
CA ALA A 30 -0.20 21.23 4.89
C ALA A 30 0.78 20.18 4.38
N ASN A 31 1.64 20.58 3.45
CA ASN A 31 2.85 19.84 3.14
C ASN A 31 3.53 19.53 4.47
N SER A 32 3.46 18.27 4.91
CA SER A 32 4.39 17.73 5.88
C SER A 32 5.74 17.65 5.17
N TYR A 33 6.39 18.80 4.99
CA TYR A 33 7.85 18.84 4.99
C TYR A 33 8.23 18.57 6.44
N GLU A 34 8.15 17.30 6.81
CA GLU A 34 8.86 16.79 7.95
C GLU A 34 10.33 17.13 7.65
N THR A 35 10.85 18.09 8.39
CA THR A 35 12.28 18.36 8.48
C THR A 35 12.90 17.11 9.06
N GLN A 36 13.23 16.14 8.20
CA GLN A 36 14.04 15.00 8.57
C GLN A 36 15.45 15.52 8.82
N GLU A 37 15.73 15.73 10.12
CA GLU A 37 17.06 15.67 10.69
C GLU A 37 17.75 14.38 10.20
N VAL A 38 19.07 14.49 9.99
CA VAL A 38 20.01 13.45 9.53
C VAL A 38 19.35 12.09 9.22
N GLN A 39 19.17 11.81 7.94
CA GLN A 39 18.68 10.51 7.45
C GLN A 39 19.72 9.42 7.76
N GLU A 40 19.65 8.85 8.97
CA GLU A 40 20.44 7.68 9.35
C GLU A 40 20.01 6.47 8.51
N PHE A 41 20.95 5.53 8.33
CA PHE A 41 20.63 4.27 7.67
C PHE A 41 19.60 3.51 8.50
N GLU A 42 18.53 3.07 7.85
CA GLU A 42 17.50 2.23 8.46
C GLU A 42 17.41 0.92 7.70
N GLU A 43 17.23 -0.18 8.42
CA GLU A 43 16.92 -1.47 7.83
C GLU A 43 15.68 -2.09 8.49
N ASN A 44 14.73 -2.53 7.67
CA ASN A 44 13.44 -3.00 8.14
C ASN A 44 13.11 -4.34 7.48
N ILE A 45 12.58 -5.25 8.29
CA ILE A 45 11.91 -6.46 7.78
C ILE A 45 10.41 -6.25 7.92
N TYR A 46 9.67 -6.26 6.81
CA TYR A 46 8.22 -6.25 6.84
C TYR A 46 7.69 -7.64 6.56
N VAL A 47 6.68 -8.05 7.32
CA VAL A 47 5.91 -9.26 7.08
C VAL A 47 4.46 -8.85 6.95
N GLN A 48 3.84 -9.15 5.80
CA GLN A 48 2.43 -8.87 5.59
C GLN A 48 1.65 -10.17 5.37
N VAL A 49 0.51 -10.30 6.03
CA VAL A 49 -0.38 -11.47 5.91
C VAL A 49 -1.79 -11.02 5.56
N PHE A 50 -2.28 -11.50 4.42
CA PHE A 50 -3.58 -11.07 3.87
C PHE A 50 -4.21 -12.15 2.97
N PHE A 51 -5.46 -11.95 2.56
CA PHE A 51 -6.12 -12.85 1.61
C PHE A 51 -6.02 -12.35 0.17
N ALA A 52 -5.58 -13.19 -0.76
CA ALA A 52 -5.66 -12.90 -2.19
C ALA A 52 -6.84 -13.62 -2.85
N PHE A 53 -7.47 -12.92 -3.78
CA PHE A 53 -8.64 -13.37 -4.53
C PHE A 53 -8.36 -13.39 -6.03
N PRO A 54 -7.61 -14.38 -6.54
CA PRO A 54 -7.33 -14.48 -7.96
C PRO A 54 -8.64 -14.55 -8.76
N PRO A 55 -8.70 -13.93 -9.96
CA PRO A 55 -9.92 -13.89 -10.77
C PRO A 55 -10.51 -15.26 -11.11
N LEU A 56 -9.65 -16.27 -11.31
CA LEU A 56 -10.01 -17.63 -11.73
C LEU A 56 -9.51 -18.72 -10.77
N GLY A 57 -9.04 -18.36 -9.58
CA GLY A 57 -8.42 -19.29 -8.64
C GLY A 57 -9.13 -19.34 -7.29
N GLU A 58 -8.71 -20.30 -6.47
CA GLU A 58 -9.12 -20.39 -5.08
C GLU A 58 -8.58 -19.19 -4.28
N THR A 59 -9.27 -18.85 -3.18
CA THR A 59 -8.77 -17.82 -2.27
C THR A 59 -7.51 -18.34 -1.60
N MET A 60 -6.47 -17.52 -1.56
CA MET A 60 -5.19 -17.89 -0.98
C MET A 60 -4.88 -17.01 0.24
N LEU A 61 -4.21 -17.59 1.22
CA LEU A 61 -3.54 -16.81 2.25
C LEU A 61 -2.17 -16.46 1.69
N VAL A 62 -1.87 -15.16 1.66
CA VAL A 62 -0.61 -14.63 1.16
C VAL A 62 0.24 -14.18 2.33
N GLN A 63 1.51 -14.55 2.26
CA GLN A 63 2.56 -14.15 3.19
C GLN A 63 3.63 -13.42 2.39
N ASP A 64 3.67 -12.11 2.51
CA ASP A 64 4.69 -11.28 1.89
C ASP A 64 5.76 -10.94 2.92
N VAL A 65 7.01 -10.93 2.49
CA VAL A 65 8.15 -10.51 3.28
C VAL A 65 8.99 -9.54 2.47
N TYR A 66 9.39 -8.44 3.10
CA TYR A 66 10.22 -7.41 2.49
C TYR A 66 11.45 -7.13 3.34
N LEU A 67 12.60 -7.03 2.68
CA LEU A 67 13.79 -6.38 3.21
C LEU A 67 13.84 -4.97 2.63
N GLU A 68 13.67 -3.97 3.48
CA GLU A 68 13.76 -2.55 3.14
C GLU A 68 15.02 -1.96 3.78
N PHE A 69 15.80 -1.25 2.97
CA PHE A 69 16.98 -0.51 3.40
C PHE A 69 16.83 0.93 2.95
N LYS A 70 16.88 1.88 3.88
CA LYS A 70 16.78 3.32 3.58
C LYS A 70 18.07 4.02 3.88
N ASN A 71 18.40 5.03 3.10
CA ASN A 71 19.58 5.89 3.30
C ASN A 71 20.88 5.08 3.40
N ILE A 72 21.10 4.16 2.45
CA ILE A 72 22.29 3.30 2.43
C ILE A 72 23.56 4.18 2.58
N PRO A 73 24.45 3.95 3.58
CA PRO A 73 25.49 4.91 3.95
C PRO A 73 26.82 4.66 3.21
N ASP A 74 27.20 3.40 3.03
CA ASP A 74 28.46 2.96 2.41
C ASP A 74 28.16 1.94 1.29
N ASN A 75 28.89 1.98 0.17
CA ASN A 75 28.62 1.24 -1.08
C ASN A 75 27.42 1.72 -1.91
N ASN A 76 26.97 2.97 -1.73
CA ASN A 76 25.96 3.55 -2.62
C ASN A 76 26.33 3.42 -4.10
N PRO A 77 25.35 3.16 -5.00
CA PRO A 77 25.61 3.23 -6.42
C PRO A 77 26.24 4.60 -6.76
N PRO A 78 27.47 4.65 -7.30
CA PRO A 78 28.24 5.87 -7.52
C PRO A 78 27.74 6.65 -8.74
N ILE A 79 26.45 7.00 -8.75
CA ILE A 79 25.83 7.83 -9.77
C ILE A 79 26.39 9.25 -9.68
N ASN A 80 26.79 9.82 -10.81
CA ASN A 80 27.19 11.22 -10.88
C ASN A 80 25.98 12.15 -10.73
N THR A 81 25.63 12.47 -9.50
CA THR A 81 24.53 13.38 -9.15
C THR A 81 24.82 14.85 -9.46
N SER A 82 26.03 15.19 -9.91
CA SER A 82 26.38 16.55 -10.37
C SER A 82 25.85 16.87 -11.77
N LEU A 83 25.38 15.87 -12.52
CA LEU A 83 24.78 16.08 -13.83
C LEU A 83 23.54 16.98 -13.74
N GLU A 84 23.34 17.80 -14.76
CA GLU A 84 22.22 18.74 -14.80
C GLU A 84 20.85 18.06 -14.59
N ALA A 85 20.71 16.84 -15.13
CA ALA A 85 19.53 16.00 -14.99
C ALA A 85 19.13 15.69 -13.53
N PHE A 86 20.07 15.70 -12.58
CA PHE A 86 19.82 15.49 -11.15
C PHE A 86 19.69 16.81 -10.36
N ARG A 87 20.30 17.90 -10.85
CA ARG A 87 20.33 19.19 -10.13
C ARG A 87 19.10 20.05 -10.35
N ASP A 88 18.48 19.97 -11.52
CA ASP A 88 17.29 20.76 -11.88
C ASP A 88 16.04 20.23 -11.15
N ALA A 89 14.92 20.09 -11.84
CA ALA A 89 13.62 19.65 -11.31
C ALA A 89 13.53 18.16 -10.92
N PHE A 90 14.65 17.45 -10.78
CA PHE A 90 14.65 16.03 -10.38
C PHE A 90 14.05 15.84 -8.98
N VAL A 91 13.19 14.83 -8.85
CA VAL A 91 12.55 14.45 -7.59
C VAL A 91 13.11 13.10 -7.12
N LYS A 92 12.97 12.06 -7.95
CA LYS A 92 13.47 10.72 -7.67
C LYS A 92 13.59 9.88 -8.94
N ALA A 93 14.28 8.74 -8.86
CA ALA A 93 14.29 7.71 -9.87
C ALA A 93 14.11 6.33 -9.23
N ASP A 94 13.16 5.55 -9.73
CA ASP A 94 12.97 4.15 -9.33
C ASP A 94 13.57 3.22 -10.40
N PHE A 95 14.41 2.28 -10.01
CA PHE A 95 15.06 1.29 -10.88
C PHE A 95 14.58 -0.10 -10.49
N LYS A 96 13.75 -0.73 -11.32
CA LYS A 96 13.01 -1.96 -11.00
C LYS A 96 13.46 -3.12 -11.87
N GLY A 97 13.78 -4.26 -11.24
CA GLY A 97 14.09 -5.51 -11.94
C GLY A 97 12.89 -6.46 -11.91
N MET A 98 12.34 -6.81 -13.07
CA MET A 98 11.16 -7.67 -13.19
C MET A 98 11.44 -8.81 -14.17
N GLY A 99 11.90 -9.96 -13.68
CA GLY A 99 12.19 -11.13 -14.50
C GLY A 99 13.16 -10.82 -15.64
N TYR A 100 12.64 -10.69 -16.87
CA TYR A 100 13.38 -10.40 -18.11
C TYR A 100 13.42 -8.92 -18.51
N PHE A 101 12.86 -8.03 -17.70
CA PHE A 101 12.82 -6.60 -18.02
C PHE A 101 13.32 -5.76 -16.86
N MET A 102 13.90 -4.61 -17.20
CA MET A 102 14.19 -3.55 -16.25
C MET A 102 13.32 -2.34 -16.57
N SER A 103 12.76 -1.70 -15.55
CA SER A 103 12.05 -0.42 -15.69
C SER A 103 12.83 0.65 -14.94
N ILE A 104 13.05 1.78 -15.60
CA ILE A 104 13.64 2.98 -14.99
C ILE A 104 12.59 4.08 -15.10
N ASP A 105 12.11 4.52 -13.94
CA ASP A 105 11.07 5.52 -13.80
C ASP A 105 11.71 6.78 -13.20
N ALA A 106 11.92 7.83 -13.99
CA ALA A 106 12.48 9.10 -13.52
C ALA A 106 11.35 10.13 -13.30
N TYR A 107 11.36 10.80 -12.16
CA TYR A 107 10.32 11.75 -11.74
C TYR A 107 10.91 13.15 -11.63
N TYR A 108 10.20 14.11 -12.22
CA TYR A 108 10.56 15.53 -12.22
C TYR A 108 9.38 16.39 -11.80
N GLN A 109 9.62 17.60 -11.32
CA GLN A 109 8.55 18.58 -11.13
C GLN A 109 7.87 18.91 -12.46
N SER A 110 6.57 19.17 -12.46
CA SER A 110 5.79 19.44 -13.68
C SER A 110 6.13 20.76 -14.40
N ASN A 111 6.93 21.63 -13.77
CA ASN A 111 7.31 22.93 -14.31
C ASN A 111 8.38 22.84 -15.41
N ILE A 112 9.00 21.68 -15.63
CA ILE A 112 9.93 21.48 -16.75
C ILE A 112 9.20 21.03 -18.02
N PRO A 113 9.65 21.47 -19.21
CA PRO A 113 9.14 20.95 -20.48
C PRO A 113 9.35 19.43 -20.58
N ILE A 114 8.37 18.72 -21.15
CA ILE A 114 8.38 17.26 -21.28
C ILE A 114 9.59 16.80 -22.12
N GLU A 115 9.97 17.55 -23.15
CA GLU A 115 11.13 17.28 -23.99
C GLU A 115 12.42 17.31 -23.16
N LYS A 116 12.52 18.26 -22.22
CA LYS A 116 13.65 18.36 -21.29
C LYS A 116 13.65 17.18 -20.31
N ALA A 117 12.48 16.83 -19.76
CA ALA A 117 12.32 15.65 -18.90
C ALA A 117 12.77 14.36 -19.61
N TYR A 118 12.46 14.23 -20.90
CA TYR A 118 12.88 13.08 -21.70
C TYR A 118 14.40 13.00 -21.90
N VAL A 119 15.06 14.14 -22.12
CA VAL A 119 16.53 14.22 -22.24
C VAL A 119 17.18 13.87 -20.90
N TYR A 120 16.70 14.45 -19.80
CA TYR A 120 17.21 14.15 -18.47
C TYR A 120 17.00 12.69 -18.09
N ALA A 121 15.85 12.10 -18.41
CA ALA A 121 15.61 10.69 -18.14
C ALA A 121 16.59 9.79 -18.91
N ASP A 122 16.95 10.15 -20.16
CA ASP A 122 17.99 9.41 -20.90
C ASP A 122 19.36 9.52 -20.22
N VAL A 123 19.72 10.71 -19.72
CA VAL A 123 20.98 10.91 -18.97
C VAL A 123 21.02 10.07 -17.69
N ILE A 124 19.95 10.11 -16.87
CA ILE A 124 19.85 9.31 -15.64
C ILE A 124 19.93 7.82 -15.94
N THR A 125 19.21 7.36 -16.95
CA THR A 125 19.24 5.96 -17.37
C THR A 125 20.62 5.53 -17.82
N GLN A 126 21.32 6.32 -18.65
CA GLN A 126 22.66 5.97 -19.11
C GLN A 126 23.67 5.93 -17.96
N GLU A 127 23.59 6.87 -17.02
CA GLU A 127 24.45 6.87 -15.84
C GLU A 127 24.19 5.64 -14.97
N PHE A 128 22.91 5.27 -14.78
CA PHE A 128 22.55 4.05 -14.07
C PHE A 128 23.08 2.79 -14.74
N LEU A 129 22.78 2.61 -16.03
CA LEU A 129 23.22 1.44 -16.79
C LEU A 129 24.74 1.32 -16.80
N LYS A 130 25.47 2.44 -16.87
CA LYS A 130 26.92 2.47 -16.75
C LYS A 130 27.39 2.02 -15.36
N VAL A 131 26.86 2.61 -14.29
CA VAL A 131 27.28 2.30 -12.90
C VAL A 131 27.01 0.85 -12.52
N PHE A 132 25.97 0.24 -13.09
CA PHE A 132 25.61 -1.15 -12.88
C PHE A 132 26.23 -2.13 -13.90
N ASP A 133 27.10 -1.66 -14.81
CA ASP A 133 27.81 -2.44 -15.85
C ASP A 133 26.93 -3.06 -16.97
N TYR A 134 25.85 -2.39 -17.36
CA TYR A 134 24.96 -2.78 -18.45
C TYR A 134 24.67 -1.67 -19.49
N PRO A 135 25.67 -0.90 -19.97
CA PRO A 135 25.44 0.22 -20.91
C PRO A 135 24.82 -0.21 -22.25
N GLN A 136 24.99 -1.47 -22.66
CA GLN A 136 24.48 -2.02 -23.92
C GLN A 136 23.01 -2.48 -23.88
N MET A 137 22.27 -2.24 -22.79
CA MET A 137 20.87 -2.67 -22.72
C MET A 137 19.99 -1.99 -23.77
N GLN A 138 19.22 -2.80 -24.50
CA GLN A 138 18.30 -2.30 -25.50
C GLN A 138 17.00 -1.80 -24.86
N ARG A 139 16.69 -0.53 -25.09
CA ARG A 139 15.40 0.06 -24.71
C ARG A 139 14.29 -0.50 -25.60
N ILE A 140 13.22 -0.97 -24.97
CA ILE A 140 12.02 -1.50 -25.63
C ILE A 140 10.94 -0.43 -25.73
N SER A 141 10.76 0.35 -24.67
CA SER A 141 9.70 1.34 -24.59
C SER A 141 10.14 2.60 -23.86
N LYS A 142 9.49 3.71 -24.21
CA LYS A 142 9.63 5.02 -23.57
C LYS A 142 8.25 5.66 -23.51
N SER A 143 7.82 6.09 -22.34
CA SER A 143 6.52 6.72 -22.12
C SER A 143 6.61 7.79 -21.04
N HIS A 144 5.59 8.62 -20.93
CA HIS A 144 5.46 9.57 -19.82
C HIS A 144 4.06 9.53 -19.22
N GLN A 145 3.95 9.97 -17.98
CA GLN A 145 2.71 10.23 -17.28
C GLN A 145 2.86 11.52 -16.49
N ILE A 146 1.82 12.34 -16.47
CA ILE A 146 1.72 13.49 -15.59
C ILE A 146 0.84 13.08 -14.41
N ASP A 147 1.34 13.29 -13.20
CA ASP A 147 0.60 13.10 -11.97
C ASP A 147 0.26 14.46 -11.37
N ASP A 148 -1.00 14.87 -11.54
CA ASP A 148 -1.52 16.14 -11.04
C ASP A 148 -1.53 16.22 -9.51
N ALA A 149 -1.64 15.07 -8.82
CA ALA A 149 -1.72 15.03 -7.36
C ALA A 149 -0.36 15.35 -6.72
N THR A 150 0.72 14.83 -7.29
CA THR A 150 2.09 15.10 -6.83
C THR A 150 2.76 16.24 -7.60
N ASN A 151 2.08 16.76 -8.63
CA ASN A 151 2.60 17.78 -9.55
C ASN A 151 3.94 17.34 -10.19
N THR A 152 4.02 16.08 -10.61
CA THR A 152 5.23 15.49 -11.20
C THR A 152 5.02 14.96 -12.62
N ILE A 153 6.08 14.97 -13.40
CA ILE A 153 6.20 14.25 -14.67
C ILE A 153 7.02 13.00 -14.41
N LYS A 154 6.45 11.84 -14.68
CA LYS A 154 7.11 10.54 -14.68
C LYS A 154 7.50 10.17 -16.10
N ILE A 155 8.79 9.94 -16.35
CA ILE A 155 9.30 9.32 -17.57
C ILE A 155 9.62 7.86 -17.28
N LYS A 156 8.93 6.94 -17.95
CA LYS A 156 9.15 5.50 -17.81
C LYS A 156 9.90 4.96 -19.02
N GLN A 157 11.00 4.26 -18.77
CA GLN A 157 11.82 3.58 -19.78
C GLN A 157 11.92 2.10 -19.44
N GLN A 158 11.70 1.22 -20.41
CA GLN A 158 11.83 -0.23 -20.21
C GLN A 158 12.92 -0.81 -21.10
N PHE A 159 13.68 -1.74 -20.55
CA PHE A 159 14.83 -2.37 -21.17
C PHE A 159 14.69 -3.89 -21.16
N ASN A 160 15.17 -4.52 -22.23
CA ASN A 160 15.26 -5.97 -22.29
C ASN A 160 16.48 -6.45 -21.50
N CYS A 161 16.29 -7.47 -20.66
CA CYS A 161 17.40 -8.18 -20.02
C CYS A 161 17.54 -9.55 -20.69
N THR A 162 18.62 -9.71 -21.47
CA THR A 162 18.97 -11.00 -22.10
C THR A 162 19.60 -11.99 -21.11
N THR A 163 20.02 -11.51 -19.94
CA THR A 163 20.44 -12.36 -18.81
C THR A 163 19.21 -12.85 -18.04
N PRO A 164 19.21 -14.08 -17.49
CA PRO A 164 18.02 -14.71 -16.91
C PRO A 164 17.40 -14.01 -15.68
N SER A 165 17.88 -12.84 -15.28
CA SER A 165 17.51 -12.23 -14.00
C SER A 165 17.89 -10.74 -13.96
N ALA A 166 17.00 -9.85 -14.43
CA ALA A 166 17.15 -8.39 -14.28
C ALA A 166 17.41 -7.96 -12.83
N HIS A 167 16.89 -8.75 -11.87
CA HIS A 167 17.08 -8.57 -10.44
C HIS A 167 18.57 -8.67 -10.02
N LYS A 168 19.39 -9.52 -10.66
CA LYS A 168 20.81 -9.69 -10.31
C LYS A 168 21.62 -8.42 -10.51
N ILE A 169 21.20 -7.57 -11.44
CA ILE A 169 21.86 -6.31 -11.73
C ILE A 169 21.78 -5.40 -10.53
N LEU A 170 20.59 -5.30 -9.93
CA LEU A 170 20.35 -4.46 -8.77
C LEU A 170 21.15 -4.92 -7.53
N LEU A 171 21.62 -6.17 -7.48
CA LEU A 171 22.39 -6.67 -6.33
C LEU A 171 23.82 -6.13 -6.24
N LYS A 172 24.35 -5.44 -7.27
CA LYS A 172 25.76 -4.99 -7.30
C LYS A 172 26.17 -4.16 -6.09
N TYR A 173 25.25 -3.36 -5.55
CA TYR A 173 25.49 -2.42 -4.44
C TYR A 173 24.60 -2.71 -3.22
N LYS A 174 24.20 -3.98 -3.04
CA LYS A 174 23.35 -4.35 -1.91
C LYS A 174 24.10 -4.19 -0.57
N PRO A 175 23.39 -3.89 0.54
CA PRO A 175 24.00 -3.93 1.87
C PRO A 175 24.52 -5.33 2.23
N GLU A 176 25.69 -5.40 2.88
CA GLU A 176 26.34 -6.67 3.28
C GLU A 176 26.35 -6.89 4.81
N ILE A 177 25.84 -5.92 5.57
CA ILE A 177 25.76 -5.94 7.04
C ILE A 177 24.29 -6.02 7.49
N GLY A 178 24.05 -6.29 8.79
CA GLY A 178 22.70 -6.38 9.34
C GLY A 178 21.81 -7.35 8.56
N PHE A 179 20.60 -6.88 8.22
CA PHE A 179 19.64 -7.61 7.40
C PHE A 179 20.11 -7.82 5.96
N GLY A 180 21.11 -7.07 5.49
CA GLY A 180 21.75 -7.27 4.18
C GLY A 180 22.35 -8.67 4.01
N LYS A 181 22.78 -9.30 5.11
CA LYS A 181 23.28 -10.69 5.12
C LYS A 181 22.20 -11.73 4.75
N LEU A 182 20.92 -11.38 4.87
CA LEU A 182 19.80 -12.26 4.58
C LEU A 182 19.46 -12.31 3.09
N ILE A 183 19.96 -11.35 2.28
CA ILE A 183 19.53 -11.16 0.89
C ILE A 183 19.81 -12.41 0.03
N ASP A 184 20.97 -13.07 0.18
CA ASP A 184 21.29 -14.21 -0.69
C ASP A 184 20.40 -15.42 -0.39
N ASN A 185 20.18 -15.72 0.89
CA ASN A 185 19.27 -16.78 1.32
C ASN A 185 17.83 -16.49 0.87
N PHE A 186 17.41 -15.23 1.00
CA PHE A 186 16.11 -14.76 0.55
C PHE A 186 15.92 -15.01 -0.95
N LEU A 187 16.90 -14.61 -1.77
CA LEU A 187 16.84 -14.82 -3.21
C LEU A 187 16.85 -16.29 -3.59
N GLU A 188 17.60 -17.14 -2.89
CA GLU A 188 17.57 -18.59 -3.12
C GLU A 188 16.13 -19.13 -3.02
N LYS A 189 15.37 -18.69 -2.03
CA LYS A 189 13.97 -19.10 -1.82
C LYS A 189 13.02 -18.54 -2.87
N TYR A 190 13.10 -17.26 -3.19
CA TYR A 190 12.09 -16.56 -4.00
C TYR A 190 12.43 -16.48 -5.50
N THR A 191 13.64 -16.82 -5.91
CA THR A 191 14.02 -16.93 -7.33
C THR A 191 13.97 -18.36 -7.86
N ALA A 192 14.04 -19.36 -6.97
CA ALA A 192 13.72 -20.73 -7.33
C ALA A 192 12.22 -20.82 -7.63
N SER A 193 11.85 -20.88 -8.91
CA SER A 193 10.47 -21.10 -9.30
C SER A 193 9.99 -22.39 -8.66
N ASP A 194 9.05 -22.30 -7.72
CA ASP A 194 8.31 -23.46 -7.33
C ASP A 194 7.42 -23.89 -8.51
N ALA A 195 7.22 -25.20 -8.68
CA ALA A 195 6.44 -25.71 -9.81
C ALA A 195 4.98 -25.24 -9.79
N SER A 196 4.51 -24.73 -8.64
CA SER A 196 3.14 -24.25 -8.44
C SER A 196 2.96 -22.76 -8.76
N GLY A 197 4.05 -21.99 -8.92
CA GLY A 197 4.00 -20.55 -9.18
C GLY A 197 3.38 -19.73 -8.04
N THR A 198 3.36 -20.29 -6.83
CA THR A 198 2.78 -19.65 -5.64
C THR A 198 3.83 -18.98 -4.78
N THR A 199 5.12 -19.25 -5.05
CA THR A 199 6.25 -18.58 -4.41
C THR A 199 7.02 -17.78 -5.45
N GLY A 200 7.35 -16.52 -5.14
CA GLY A 200 8.15 -15.73 -6.07
C GLY A 200 8.58 -14.37 -5.54
N LEU A 201 9.56 -13.78 -6.20
CA LEU A 201 9.98 -12.40 -6.01
C LEU A 201 8.89 -11.44 -6.50
N THR A 202 8.39 -10.56 -5.62
CA THR A 202 7.37 -9.57 -5.96
C THR A 202 7.97 -8.22 -6.30
N ASP A 203 9.01 -7.84 -5.57
CA ASP A 203 9.58 -6.51 -5.63
C ASP A 203 11.10 -6.61 -5.60
N MET A 204 11.74 -5.91 -6.54
CA MET A 204 13.15 -5.59 -6.40
C MET A 204 13.43 -4.26 -7.08
N TYR A 205 13.70 -3.25 -6.28
CA TYR A 205 13.98 -1.94 -6.82
C TYR A 205 14.90 -1.10 -5.94
N TYR A 206 15.68 -0.26 -6.60
CA TYR A 206 16.34 0.87 -5.96
C TYR A 206 15.53 2.14 -6.19
N THR A 207 15.55 3.03 -5.22
CA THR A 207 15.06 4.40 -5.37
C THR A 207 16.20 5.36 -5.06
N LEU A 208 16.56 6.20 -6.02
CA LEU A 208 17.40 7.38 -5.80
C LEU A 208 16.48 8.56 -5.59
N GLN A 209 16.50 9.17 -4.40
CA GLN A 209 15.63 10.29 -4.07
C GLN A 209 16.45 11.54 -3.75
N LYS A 210 16.02 12.69 -4.28
CA LYS A 210 16.57 13.99 -3.88
C LYS A 210 15.98 14.39 -2.55
N THR A 211 16.84 14.79 -1.62
CA THR A 211 16.47 15.24 -0.28
C THR A 211 17.04 16.63 -0.03
N ASN A 212 16.64 17.27 1.08
CA ASN A 212 17.19 18.58 1.45
C ASN A 212 18.70 18.51 1.78
N LEU A 213 19.20 17.31 2.11
CA LEU A 213 20.59 17.06 2.49
C LEU A 213 21.44 16.51 1.34
N GLY A 214 20.84 16.26 0.17
CA GLY A 214 21.53 15.70 -0.99
C GLY A 214 20.70 14.62 -1.67
N PHE A 215 21.23 13.41 -1.72
CA PHE A 215 20.58 12.26 -2.33
C PHE A 215 20.61 11.07 -1.38
N SER A 216 19.52 10.31 -1.37
CA SER A 216 19.39 9.08 -0.59
C SER A 216 19.09 7.90 -1.53
N TRP A 217 19.67 6.75 -1.19
CA TRP A 217 19.40 5.47 -1.83
C TRP A 217 18.60 4.58 -0.91
N ASN A 218 17.49 4.07 -1.45
CA ASN A 218 16.69 3.04 -0.81
C ASN A 218 16.69 1.77 -1.67
N LEU A 219 16.72 0.61 -1.03
CA LEU A 219 16.58 -0.69 -1.66
C LEU A 219 15.42 -1.43 -1.02
N VAL A 220 14.53 -1.97 -1.84
CA VAL A 220 13.48 -2.89 -1.39
C VAL A 220 13.59 -4.20 -2.17
N ILE A 221 13.57 -5.30 -1.42
CA ILE A 221 13.51 -6.67 -1.95
C ILE A 221 12.32 -7.36 -1.30
N GLY A 222 11.38 -7.83 -2.09
CA GLY A 222 10.11 -8.41 -1.65
C GLY A 222 9.86 -9.78 -2.27
N GLY A 223 9.28 -10.67 -1.48
CA GLY A 223 8.97 -12.05 -1.85
C GLY A 223 7.64 -12.46 -1.24
N SER A 224 6.91 -13.31 -1.97
CA SER A 224 5.56 -13.73 -1.60
C SER A 224 5.44 -15.24 -1.63
N ILE A 225 4.66 -15.76 -0.70
CA ILE A 225 4.17 -17.15 -0.69
C ILE A 225 2.65 -17.11 -0.60
N GLY A 226 1.99 -17.66 -1.61
CA GLY A 226 0.57 -17.97 -1.58
C GLY A 226 0.36 -19.42 -1.14
N LYS A 227 -0.54 -19.66 -0.19
CA LYS A 227 -0.96 -21.02 0.16
C LYS A 227 -2.47 -21.15 0.27
N THR A 228 -2.94 -22.37 -0.01
CA THR A 228 -4.31 -22.75 0.32
C THR A 228 -4.45 -22.86 1.83
N PHE A 229 -5.67 -22.67 2.33
CA PHE A 229 -5.95 -22.70 3.76
C PHE A 229 -7.30 -23.33 4.03
N SER A 230 -7.49 -23.77 5.27
CA SER A 230 -8.78 -24.23 5.77
C SER A 230 -9.39 -23.17 6.69
N SER A 231 -10.72 -23.04 6.69
CA SER A 231 -11.38 -22.17 7.66
C SER A 231 -11.28 -22.75 9.06
N ASN A 232 -11.16 -21.88 10.07
CA ASN A 232 -11.06 -22.22 11.48
C ASN A 232 -9.77 -22.96 11.88
N THR A 233 -8.70 -22.80 11.09
CA THR A 233 -7.36 -23.29 11.43
C THR A 233 -6.47 -22.17 11.94
N THR A 234 -5.48 -22.52 12.76
CA THR A 234 -4.38 -21.63 13.12
C THR A 234 -3.24 -21.85 12.14
N GLU A 235 -2.75 -20.75 11.58
CA GLU A 235 -1.57 -20.70 10.73
C GLU A 235 -0.38 -20.17 11.54
N ILE A 236 0.79 -20.76 11.33
CA ILE A 236 2.05 -20.33 11.96
C ILE A 236 2.91 -19.71 10.87
N ILE A 237 3.19 -18.41 11.00
CA ILE A 237 4.15 -17.72 10.16
C ILE A 237 5.48 -17.68 10.89
N ASN A 238 6.50 -18.27 10.29
CA ASN A 238 7.87 -18.28 10.80
C ASN A 238 8.74 -17.37 9.94
N LEU A 239 9.31 -16.31 10.51
CA LEU A 239 10.10 -15.35 9.76
C LEU A 239 11.41 -15.95 9.23
N ASN A 240 12.07 -16.82 9.99
CA ASN A 240 13.26 -17.52 9.53
C ASN A 240 12.97 -18.42 8.31
N GLU A 241 11.82 -19.09 8.31
CA GLU A 241 11.37 -19.85 7.14
C GLU A 241 11.15 -18.94 5.92
N LEU A 242 10.48 -17.78 6.11
CA LEU A 242 10.27 -16.80 5.04
C LEU A 242 11.60 -16.23 4.51
N LEU A 243 12.58 -16.00 5.38
CA LEU A 243 13.90 -15.47 5.02
C LEU A 243 14.88 -16.56 4.55
N ASN A 244 14.49 -17.83 4.54
CA ASN A 244 15.38 -18.98 4.30
C ASN A 244 16.64 -18.96 5.19
N ASN A 245 16.44 -18.61 6.46
CA ASN A 245 17.52 -18.35 7.40
C ASN A 245 17.47 -19.34 8.56
N SER A 246 18.59 -19.97 8.89
CA SER A 246 18.73 -20.92 10.01
C SER A 246 19.48 -20.34 11.21
N LEU A 247 20.03 -19.13 11.07
CA LEU A 247 20.76 -18.42 12.11
C LEU A 247 19.85 -17.40 12.81
N PRO A 248 20.22 -16.89 14.00
CA PRO A 248 19.51 -15.77 14.59
C PRO A 248 19.50 -14.56 13.65
N ILE A 249 18.39 -13.83 13.60
CA ILE A 249 18.28 -12.55 12.90
C ILE A 249 19.10 -11.52 13.68
N LEU A 250 20.11 -10.97 13.01
CA LEU A 250 21.04 -10.00 13.56
C LEU A 250 20.75 -8.63 12.93
N ALA A 251 20.45 -7.64 13.77
CA ALA A 251 20.50 -6.26 13.35
C ALA A 251 21.95 -5.77 13.17
N SER A 252 22.10 -4.73 12.37
CA SER A 252 23.31 -3.93 12.31
C SER A 252 23.44 -3.02 13.54
N THR A 253 24.48 -2.19 13.59
CA THR A 253 24.61 -1.11 14.57
C THR A 253 23.71 0.09 14.28
N TYR A 254 22.90 0.03 13.22
CA TYR A 254 22.01 1.10 12.80
C TYR A 254 20.57 0.86 13.27
N GLN A 255 19.66 1.76 12.92
CA GLN A 255 18.25 1.61 13.28
C GLN A 255 17.64 0.44 12.51
N SER A 256 17.24 -0.59 13.25
CA SER A 256 16.69 -1.83 12.69
C SER A 256 15.33 -2.15 13.29
N SER A 257 14.35 -2.45 12.45
CA SER A 257 13.01 -2.85 12.93
C SER A 257 12.43 -4.07 12.23
N ILE A 258 11.53 -4.76 12.93
CA ILE A 258 10.69 -5.82 12.36
C ILE A 258 9.24 -5.39 12.48
N ILE A 259 8.55 -5.30 11.35
CA ILE A 259 7.18 -4.82 11.24
C ILE A 259 6.30 -5.96 10.71
N ILE A 260 5.23 -6.27 11.43
CA ILE A 260 4.30 -7.33 11.09
C ILE A 260 2.92 -6.72 10.93
N GLU A 261 2.35 -6.88 9.75
CA GLU A 261 1.02 -6.39 9.37
C GLU A 261 0.11 -7.56 9.00
N ILE A 262 -1.05 -7.64 9.66
CA ILE A 262 -2.00 -8.74 9.47
C ILE A 262 -3.37 -8.16 9.17
N GLU A 263 -3.89 -8.41 7.99
CA GLU A 263 -5.21 -7.96 7.55
C GLU A 263 -6.30 -8.59 8.42
N LYS A 264 -7.07 -7.76 9.15
CA LYS A 264 -8.10 -8.25 10.08
C LYS A 264 -9.22 -8.99 9.37
N ASN A 265 -9.67 -8.45 8.25
CA ASN A 265 -10.72 -9.05 7.45
C ASN A 265 -10.62 -8.64 5.99
N ARG A 266 -11.10 -9.50 5.09
CA ARG A 266 -11.24 -9.21 3.68
C ARG A 266 -12.50 -9.82 3.11
N THR A 267 -13.20 -9.02 2.31
CA THR A 267 -14.50 -9.38 1.78
C THR A 267 -14.46 -9.51 0.26
N ARG A 268 -15.01 -10.60 -0.28
CA ARG A 268 -15.20 -10.81 -1.72
C ARG A 268 -16.66 -11.13 -2.02
N LYS A 269 -17.19 -10.47 -3.04
CA LYS A 269 -18.47 -10.86 -3.65
C LYS A 269 -18.25 -11.99 -4.65
N ILE A 270 -18.94 -13.11 -4.48
CA ILE A 270 -18.95 -14.26 -5.40
C ILE A 270 -20.40 -14.54 -5.80
N GLY A 271 -20.76 -14.19 -7.03
CA GLY A 271 -22.16 -14.17 -7.47
C GLY A 271 -22.99 -13.24 -6.58
N ASP A 272 -24.05 -13.77 -5.99
CA ASP A 272 -24.93 -13.03 -5.06
C ASP A 272 -24.50 -13.12 -3.59
N SER A 273 -23.47 -13.91 -3.27
CA SER A 273 -22.98 -14.09 -1.90
C SER A 273 -21.81 -13.18 -1.59
N ILE A 274 -21.77 -12.66 -0.36
CA ILE A 274 -20.65 -11.88 0.18
C ILE A 274 -19.88 -12.75 1.17
N LEU A 275 -18.70 -13.22 0.78
CA LEU A 275 -17.84 -14.00 1.67
C LEU A 275 -16.84 -13.08 2.37
N THR A 276 -16.79 -13.15 3.69
CA THR A 276 -15.82 -12.42 4.50
C THR A 276 -14.89 -13.42 5.19
N TYR A 277 -13.59 -13.27 4.95
CA TYR A 277 -12.55 -14.00 5.64
C TYR A 277 -11.93 -13.10 6.71
N THR A 278 -11.49 -13.68 7.82
CA THR A 278 -10.91 -12.94 8.94
C THR A 278 -9.59 -13.56 9.36
N LEU A 279 -8.61 -12.74 9.70
CA LEU A 279 -7.44 -13.17 10.46
C LEU A 279 -7.53 -12.59 11.86
N THR A 280 -7.27 -13.42 12.86
CA THR A 280 -7.14 -12.97 14.25
C THR A 280 -5.73 -13.29 14.71
N LEU A 281 -4.97 -12.28 15.12
CA LEU A 281 -3.65 -12.47 15.73
C LEU A 281 -3.81 -13.14 17.10
N GLU A 282 -3.29 -14.35 17.26
CA GLU A 282 -3.34 -15.12 18.52
C GLU A 282 -2.09 -14.89 19.38
N ASP A 283 -0.91 -14.90 18.77
CA ASP A 283 0.37 -14.79 19.47
C ASP A 283 1.45 -14.23 18.54
N ILE A 284 2.42 -13.53 19.10
CA ILE A 284 3.63 -13.07 18.43
C ILE A 284 4.81 -13.27 19.37
N ARG A 285 5.86 -13.93 18.88
CA ARG A 285 7.09 -14.19 19.65
C ARG A 285 8.30 -13.69 18.87
N PRO A 286 9.32 -13.15 19.56
CA PRO A 286 9.38 -12.88 21.00
C PRO A 286 8.41 -11.76 21.44
N SER A 287 8.23 -11.57 22.74
CA SER A 287 7.55 -10.38 23.26
C SER A 287 8.39 -9.12 23.03
N GLY A 288 7.77 -7.94 23.05
CA GLY A 288 8.46 -6.65 22.89
C GLY A 288 7.98 -5.81 21.70
N TYR A 289 6.97 -6.31 20.97
CA TYR A 289 6.35 -5.56 19.88
C TYR A 289 5.39 -4.49 20.43
N ASP A 290 5.56 -3.27 19.93
CA ASP A 290 4.59 -2.20 20.07
C ASP A 290 3.32 -2.52 19.28
N ILE A 291 2.20 -2.14 19.86
CA ILE A 291 0.87 -2.44 19.33
C ILE A 291 0.31 -1.17 18.69
N ILE A 292 0.19 -1.20 17.37
CA ILE A 292 -0.49 -0.16 16.60
C ILE A 292 -1.75 -0.81 16.03
N ASP A 293 -2.90 -0.56 16.66
CA ASP A 293 -4.16 -1.11 16.19
C ASP A 293 -4.84 -0.16 15.22
N THR A 294 -5.08 -0.63 13.99
CA THR A 294 -5.77 0.14 12.96
C THR A 294 -7.13 -0.49 12.67
N GLU A 295 -8.01 0.19 11.93
CA GLU A 295 -9.31 -0.37 11.55
C GLU A 295 -9.17 -1.67 10.74
N TYR A 296 -8.16 -1.75 9.86
CA TYR A 296 -8.04 -2.81 8.86
C TYR A 296 -6.94 -3.83 9.16
N TYR A 297 -5.92 -3.46 9.92
CA TYR A 297 -4.74 -4.28 10.17
C TYR A 297 -4.38 -4.33 11.65
N TYR A 298 -3.91 -5.50 12.10
CA TYR A 298 -3.04 -5.57 13.27
C TYR A 298 -1.63 -5.21 12.83
N VAL A 299 -1.08 -4.11 13.36
CA VAL A 299 0.31 -3.73 13.12
C VAL A 299 1.10 -3.96 14.40
N ARG A 300 2.22 -4.68 14.29
CA ARG A 300 3.16 -4.95 15.37
C ARG A 300 4.54 -4.52 14.94
N ARG A 301 5.21 -3.72 15.75
CA ARG A 301 6.55 -3.23 15.43
C ARG A 301 7.52 -3.55 16.56
N TYR A 302 8.64 -4.15 16.23
CA TYR A 302 9.78 -4.32 17.13
C TYR A 302 10.85 -3.34 16.69
N GLU A 303 11.01 -2.24 17.43
CA GLU A 303 12.04 -1.22 17.17
C GLU A 303 13.34 -1.55 17.91
N ASP A 304 14.43 -0.93 17.47
CA ASP A 304 15.76 -0.96 18.10
C ASP A 304 16.21 -2.37 18.49
N LEU A 305 16.35 -3.23 17.48
CA LEU A 305 16.70 -4.64 17.65
C LEU A 305 18.14 -4.80 18.18
N THR A 306 18.32 -4.65 19.49
CA THR A 306 19.63 -4.66 20.16
C THR A 306 20.15 -6.06 20.47
N THR A 307 19.28 -7.07 20.43
CA THR A 307 19.63 -8.47 20.70
C THR A 307 19.28 -9.37 19.52
N PRO A 308 20.13 -10.36 19.18
CA PRO A 308 19.82 -11.37 18.17
C PRO A 308 18.48 -12.06 18.44
N LEU A 309 17.62 -12.13 17.43
CA LEU A 309 16.36 -12.86 17.54
C LEU A 309 16.50 -14.26 16.94
N ASN A 310 16.39 -15.28 17.78
CA ASN A 310 16.51 -16.67 17.32
C ASN A 310 15.40 -17.05 16.35
N ASP A 311 14.18 -16.57 16.57
CA ASP A 311 13.04 -16.80 15.68
C ASP A 311 11.96 -15.75 15.94
N VAL A 312 11.23 -15.38 14.89
CA VAL A 312 10.02 -14.55 14.97
C VAL A 312 8.84 -15.38 14.49
N ILE A 313 7.94 -15.69 15.40
CA ILE A 313 6.80 -16.58 15.14
C ILE A 313 5.52 -15.80 15.37
N VAL A 314 4.66 -15.77 14.35
CA VAL A 314 3.33 -15.17 14.39
C VAL A 314 2.29 -16.27 14.26
N LYS A 315 1.33 -16.33 15.17
CA LYS A 315 0.20 -17.26 15.09
C LYS A 315 -1.06 -16.50 14.73
N VAL A 316 -1.69 -16.87 13.62
CA VAL A 316 -2.95 -16.27 13.17
C VAL A 316 -4.03 -17.30 13.03
N LYS A 317 -5.21 -17.01 13.57
CA LYS A 317 -6.40 -17.83 13.38
C LYS A 317 -7.16 -17.34 12.15
N ILE A 318 -7.44 -18.27 11.25
CA ILE A 318 -8.20 -18.03 10.04
C ILE A 318 -9.67 -18.31 10.33
N GLY A 319 -10.52 -17.31 10.13
CA GLY A 319 -11.97 -17.43 10.25
C GLY A 319 -12.66 -17.18 8.92
N LYS A 320 -13.89 -17.67 8.81
CA LYS A 320 -14.81 -17.35 7.72
C LYS A 320 -16.12 -16.90 8.36
N ILE A 321 -16.48 -15.64 8.16
CA ILE A 321 -17.80 -15.14 8.55
C ILE A 321 -18.77 -15.54 7.43
N PRO A 322 -19.73 -16.43 7.69
CA PRO A 322 -20.75 -16.75 6.70
C PRO A 322 -21.53 -15.48 6.34
N SER A 323 -21.83 -15.29 5.07
CA SER A 323 -22.67 -14.18 4.62
C SER A 323 -23.97 -14.20 5.45
N HIS A 324 -24.17 -13.20 6.31
CA HIS A 324 -25.54 -12.83 6.59
C HIS A 324 -26.06 -12.30 5.27
N ASN A 325 -26.94 -13.08 4.63
CA ASN A 325 -27.86 -12.48 3.69
C ASN A 325 -28.58 -11.42 4.52
N ASP A 326 -28.19 -10.16 4.37
CA ASP A 326 -29.06 -9.05 4.75
C ASP A 326 -30.32 -9.28 3.95
N TYR A 327 -31.25 -9.93 4.61
CA TYR A 327 -32.41 -10.53 4.02
C TYR A 327 -33.13 -9.43 3.23
N PRO A 328 -33.13 -9.46 1.88
CA PRO A 328 -33.74 -8.39 1.09
C PRO A 328 -35.22 -8.24 1.44
N TRP A 329 -35.83 -9.33 1.93
CA TRP A 329 -37.19 -9.35 2.44
C TRP A 329 -37.41 -8.52 3.70
N VAL A 330 -36.41 -8.25 4.55
CA VAL A 330 -36.56 -7.38 5.73
C VAL A 330 -36.81 -5.94 5.28
N ALA A 331 -36.06 -5.44 4.29
CA ALA A 331 -36.30 -4.13 3.70
C ALA A 331 -37.68 -4.06 3.02
N THR A 332 -38.08 -5.13 2.32
CA THR A 332 -39.42 -5.25 1.72
C THR A 332 -40.54 -5.27 2.77
N ILE A 333 -40.37 -5.99 3.89
CA ILE A 333 -41.34 -6.03 5.00
C ILE A 333 -41.44 -4.66 5.66
N ILE A 334 -40.32 -3.98 5.92
CA ILE A 334 -40.32 -2.61 6.46
C ILE A 334 -41.06 -1.67 5.49
N GLY A 335 -40.81 -1.79 4.19
CA GLY A 335 -41.52 -1.03 3.15
C GLY A 335 -43.04 -1.28 3.15
N ILE A 336 -43.47 -2.54 3.30
CA ILE A 336 -44.89 -2.92 3.40
C ILE A 336 -45.52 -2.33 4.67
N ILE A 337 -44.86 -2.45 5.83
CA ILE A 337 -45.37 -1.91 7.11
C ILE A 337 -45.54 -0.38 7.02
N VAL A 338 -44.54 0.32 6.49
CA VAL A 338 -44.60 1.78 6.30
C VAL A 338 -45.74 2.15 5.34
N THR A 339 -45.92 1.40 4.25
CA THR A 339 -46.98 1.65 3.28
C THR A 339 -48.38 1.46 3.90
N ILE A 340 -48.59 0.38 4.66
CA ILE A 340 -49.84 0.15 5.39
C ILE A 340 -50.11 1.28 6.39
N ALA A 341 -49.10 1.71 7.14
CA ALA A 341 -49.24 2.82 8.09
C ALA A 341 -49.64 4.12 7.40
N VAL A 342 -49.04 4.44 6.24
CA VAL A 342 -49.40 5.62 5.44
C VAL A 342 -50.85 5.52 4.93
N ILE A 343 -51.28 4.36 4.44
CA ILE A 343 -52.66 4.13 3.99
C ILE A 343 -53.64 4.32 5.15
N VAL A 344 -53.35 3.77 6.33
CA VAL A 344 -54.20 3.91 7.53
C VAL A 344 -54.30 5.37 7.95
N VAL A 345 -53.19 6.11 7.99
CA VAL A 345 -53.19 7.54 8.33
C VAL A 345 -53.95 8.36 7.29
N ALA A 346 -53.79 8.06 5.99
CA ALA A 346 -54.52 8.74 4.91
C ALA A 346 -56.03 8.46 5.00
N TYR A 347 -56.43 7.23 5.30
CA TYR A 347 -57.83 6.85 5.47
C TYR A 347 -58.44 7.50 6.71
N ALA A 348 -57.73 7.52 7.84
CA ALA A 348 -58.14 8.21 9.06
C ALA A 348 -58.30 9.73 8.85
N LYS A 349 -57.39 10.37 8.08
CA LYS A 349 -57.53 11.77 7.69
C LYS A 349 -58.74 12.00 6.79
N LYS A 350 -58.96 11.16 5.78
CA LYS A 350 -60.11 11.26 4.86
C LYS A 350 -61.44 11.08 5.60
N ARG A 351 -61.47 10.16 6.59
CA ARG A 351 -62.63 9.95 7.46
C ARG A 351 -62.92 11.19 8.32
N LYS A 352 -61.92 11.78 8.98
CA LYS A 352 -62.09 13.02 9.75
C LYS A 352 -62.56 14.20 8.89
N ILE A 353 -62.13 14.29 7.63
CA ILE A 353 -62.60 15.32 6.70
C ILE A 353 -64.07 15.09 6.32
N LYS A 354 -64.47 13.84 6.07
CA LYS A 354 -65.88 13.49 5.83
C LYS A 354 -66.78 13.76 7.04
N GLU A 355 -66.32 13.43 8.24
CA GLU A 355 -67.05 13.71 9.49
C GLU A 355 -67.21 15.23 9.70
N LYS A 356 -66.16 16.03 9.48
CA LYS A 356 -66.25 17.50 9.53
C LYS A 356 -67.20 18.09 8.50
N HIS A 357 -67.21 17.60 7.27
CA HIS A 357 -68.14 18.08 6.24
C HIS A 357 -69.60 17.74 6.57
N LYS A 358 -69.84 16.61 7.21
CA LYS A 358 -71.19 16.19 7.62
C LYS A 358 -71.73 17.06 8.77
N ASP A 359 -70.87 17.41 9.73
CA ASP A 359 -71.22 18.30 10.84
C ASP A 359 -71.44 19.77 10.39
N GLU A 360 -70.88 20.18 9.24
CA GLU A 360 -71.12 21.48 8.61
C GLU A 360 -72.40 21.52 7.75
N GLU A 361 -72.87 20.38 7.23
CA GLU A 361 -74.16 20.27 6.51
C GLU A 361 -75.37 20.17 7.46
N GLU A 362 -75.17 19.74 8.71
CA GLU A 362 -76.21 19.61 9.75
C GLU A 362 -76.37 20.89 10.63
N ARG A 363 -75.58 21.94 10.37
CA ARG A 363 -75.72 23.28 10.97
C ARG A 363 -76.27 24.29 9.97
#